data_AF-A0AAD5MVS5-F1
#
_entry.id   AF-A0AAD5MVS5-F1
#
_cell.length_a   1.000
_cell.length_b   1.000
_cell.length_c   1.000
_cell.angle_alpha   90.00
_cell.angle_beta   90.00
_cell.angle_gamma   90.00
#
_symmetry.space_group_name_H-M   'P 1'
#
loop_
_entity.id
_entity.type
_entity.pdbx_description
1 polymer ?
#
loop_
_entity_poly.entity_id
_entity_poly.type
_entity_poly.pdbx_seq_one_letter_code
_entity_poly.pdbx_strand_id
1 'polypeptide(L)'
;MPGESTNAKLEEQGSYDKEIISKHPDMELAQLRFLVNHPDLDKDIKKQKLDQFQAAIKENDMAPLYELLCEEIGLTVDQSLLAEMKEKNAKRLKEIDAEIEDAEKNLGGTGSSSSLVKKV
;
A
#
# COMPACT_ATOMS: atom_id res chain seq x y z
N MET A 1 -42.34 41.03 5.71
CA MET A 1 -41.98 40.22 4.52
C MET A 1 -41.19 41.09 3.57
N PRO A 2 -40.17 40.59 2.87
CA PRO A 2 -39.43 39.32 3.01
C PRO A 2 -37.98 39.61 3.46
N GLY A 3 -37.30 38.80 4.28
CA GLY A 3 -37.25 37.35 4.24
C GLY A 3 -36.15 36.92 3.26
N GLU A 4 -34.92 37.36 3.51
CA GLU A 4 -33.75 37.06 2.70
C GLU A 4 -33.33 35.59 2.87
N SER A 5 -32.91 35.02 1.75
CA SER A 5 -32.17 33.77 1.61
C SER A 5 -32.96 32.47 1.78
N THR A 6 -33.64 32.12 0.69
CA THR A 6 -33.89 30.74 0.29
C THR A 6 -32.60 29.93 0.24
N ASN A 7 -32.42 29.06 1.23
CA ASN A 7 -32.21 27.62 1.07
C ASN A 7 -31.23 27.15 -0.03
N ALA A 8 -29.99 26.86 0.36
CA ALA A 8 -29.22 25.74 -0.17
C ALA A 8 -28.10 25.43 0.82
N LYS A 9 -28.41 24.58 1.78
CA LYS A 9 -27.45 23.98 2.71
C LYS A 9 -26.48 23.14 1.87
N LEU A 10 -25.32 23.71 1.55
CA LEU A 10 -24.14 22.99 1.09
C LEU A 10 -23.63 22.14 2.26
N GLU A 11 -24.26 21.00 2.48
CA GLU A 11 -23.66 19.91 3.24
C GLU A 11 -22.95 18.99 2.25
N GLU A 12 -21.79 19.47 1.81
CA GLU A 12 -20.75 18.63 1.24
C GLU A 12 -20.14 17.82 2.38
N GLN A 13 -20.84 16.77 2.81
CA GLN A 13 -20.22 15.66 3.53
C GLN A 13 -19.55 14.75 2.50
N GLY A 14 -18.49 15.28 1.87
CA GLY A 14 -17.45 14.45 1.28
C GLY A 14 -16.67 13.82 2.42
N SER A 15 -16.78 12.50 2.58
CA SER A 15 -15.94 11.74 3.50
C SER A 15 -14.51 11.78 2.97
N TYR A 16 -13.69 12.72 3.46
CA TYR A 16 -12.28 12.87 3.08
C TYR A 16 -11.33 12.03 3.96
N ASP A 17 -11.85 11.01 4.63
CA ASP A 17 -11.06 10.16 5.52
C ASP A 17 -10.66 8.86 4.82
N LYS A 18 -9.53 8.89 4.09
CA LYS A 18 -8.43 7.88 4.15
C LYS A 18 -7.39 7.88 3.02
N GLU A 19 -7.57 8.64 1.94
CA GLU A 19 -6.63 8.56 0.80
C GLU A 19 -6.00 9.90 0.42
N ILE A 20 -5.44 10.63 1.39
CA ILE A 20 -4.26 11.44 1.05
C ILE A 20 -3.12 10.42 0.99
N ILE A 21 -2.82 9.92 -0.21
CA ILE A 21 -1.59 9.15 -0.44
C ILE A 21 -0.46 10.05 0.06
N SER A 22 0.10 9.73 1.23
CA SER A 22 1.21 10.48 1.79
C SER A 22 2.31 10.46 0.74
N LYS A 23 2.74 11.63 0.27
CA LYS A 23 3.85 11.73 -0.70
C LYS A 23 5.17 11.16 -0.16
N HIS A 24 5.20 10.81 1.12
CA HIS A 24 6.37 10.29 1.81
C HIS A 24 6.32 8.76 1.82
N PRO A 25 7.41 8.08 1.42
CA PRO A 25 7.51 6.62 1.51
C PRO A 25 7.27 6.11 2.93
N ASP A 26 6.73 4.90 3.05
CA ASP A 26 6.73 4.20 4.32
C ASP A 26 8.17 3.84 4.72
N MET A 27 8.60 4.41 5.84
CA MET A 27 9.96 4.24 6.37
C MET A 27 10.07 3.05 7.32
N GLU A 28 8.96 2.50 7.81
CA GLU A 28 8.98 1.45 8.83
C GLU A 28 9.59 0.17 8.28
N LEU A 29 9.20 -0.23 7.06
CA LEU A 29 9.77 -1.39 6.36
C LEU A 29 11.28 -1.23 6.11
N ALA A 30 11.72 -0.03 5.73
CA ALA A 30 13.14 0.25 5.50
C ALA A 30 13.95 0.13 6.81
N GLN A 31 13.40 0.65 7.92
CA GLN A 31 14.01 0.53 9.25
C GLN A 31 14.06 -0.94 9.70
N LEU A 32 12.98 -1.69 9.53
CA LEU A 32 12.93 -3.11 9.88
C LEU A 32 13.96 -3.92 9.09
N ARG A 33 14.05 -3.72 7.77
CA ARG A 33 15.06 -4.39 6.93
C ARG A 33 16.49 -4.07 7.37
N PHE A 34 16.76 -2.83 7.74
CA PHE A 34 18.08 -2.44 8.25
C PHE A 34 18.41 -3.15 9.58
N LEU A 35 17.49 -3.13 10.55
CA LEU A 35 17.70 -3.76 11.85
C LEU A 35 17.87 -5.28 11.73
N VAL A 36 17.10 -5.93 10.86
CA VAL A 36 17.19 -7.37 10.61
C VAL A 36 18.49 -7.76 9.91
N ASN A 37 19.16 -6.86 9.20
CA ASN A 37 20.46 -7.13 8.58
C ASN A 37 21.66 -6.64 9.42
N HIS A 38 21.42 -5.96 10.55
CA HIS A 38 22.48 -5.44 11.39
C HIS A 38 23.28 -6.56 12.09
N PRO A 39 24.63 -6.56 12.02
CA PRO A 39 25.47 -7.62 12.60
C PRO A 39 25.55 -7.56 14.13
N ASP A 40 25.53 -6.36 14.73
CA ASP A 40 25.74 -6.18 16.17
C ASP A 40 24.45 -6.17 17.00
N LEU A 41 23.32 -6.54 16.42
CA LEU A 41 22.03 -6.57 17.12
C LEU A 41 21.84 -7.90 17.84
N ASP A 42 21.28 -7.85 19.06
CA ASP A 42 20.92 -9.03 19.83
C ASP A 42 20.01 -9.97 19.02
N LYS A 43 20.27 -11.28 19.13
CA LYS A 43 19.57 -12.31 18.36
C LYS A 43 18.06 -12.33 18.65
N ASP A 44 17.68 -12.08 19.90
CA ASP A 44 16.27 -12.06 20.31
C ASP A 44 15.53 -10.85 19.73
N ILE A 45 16.16 -9.68 19.75
CA ILE A 45 15.62 -8.46 19.14
C ILE A 45 15.53 -8.64 17.63
N LYS A 46 16.58 -9.20 17.00
CA LYS A 46 16.62 -9.49 15.58
C LYS A 46 15.47 -10.40 15.14
N LYS A 47 15.16 -11.44 15.92
CA LYS A 47 14.03 -12.33 15.67
C LYS A 47 12.69 -11.60 15.79
N GLN A 48 12.51 -10.78 16.83
CA GLN A 48 11.30 -9.97 16.98
C GLN A 48 11.10 -9.01 15.80
N LYS A 49 12.17 -8.37 15.32
CA LYS A 49 12.13 -7.48 14.16
C LYS A 49 11.87 -8.22 12.85
N LEU A 50 12.40 -9.44 12.72
CA LEU A 50 12.10 -10.31 11.59
C LEU A 50 10.60 -10.65 11.55
N ASP A 51 10.01 -11.03 12.69
CA ASP A 51 8.59 -11.37 12.78
C ASP A 51 7.71 -10.17 12.44
N GLN A 52 8.06 -8.98 12.94
CA GLN A 52 7.40 -7.72 12.59
C GLN A 52 7.51 -7.43 11.08
N PHE A 53 8.69 -7.63 10.51
CA PHE A 53 8.91 -7.38 9.08
C PHE A 53 8.14 -8.34 8.19
N GLN A 54 8.12 -9.64 8.54
CA GLN A 54 7.32 -10.62 7.81
C GLN A 54 5.82 -10.35 7.92
N ALA A 55 5.33 -9.90 9.07
CA ALA A 55 3.92 -9.54 9.23
C ALA A 55 3.56 -8.35 8.33
N ALA A 56 4.36 -7.29 8.32
CA ALA A 56 4.13 -6.11 7.49
C ALA A 56 4.20 -6.41 5.98
N ILE A 57 5.08 -7.33 5.57
CA ILE A 57 5.17 -7.80 4.18
C ILE A 57 3.89 -8.53 3.75
N LYS A 58 3.34 -9.40 4.62
CA LYS A 58 2.10 -10.14 4.36
C LYS A 58 0.87 -9.24 4.33
N GLU A 59 0.81 -8.25 5.22
CA GLU A 59 -0.30 -7.30 5.29
C GLU A 59 -0.44 -6.46 4.03
N ASN A 60 0.68 -6.08 3.42
CA ASN A 60 0.71 -5.25 2.22
C ASN A 60 0.90 -6.06 0.92
N ASP A 61 0.76 -7.39 0.97
CA ASP A 61 0.93 -8.30 -0.17
C ASP A 61 2.25 -8.07 -0.97
N MET A 62 3.36 -7.68 -0.32
CA MET A 62 4.64 -7.35 -0.97
C MET A 62 5.45 -8.59 -1.40
N ALA A 63 4.95 -9.36 -2.35
CA ALA A 63 5.49 -10.67 -2.74
C ALA A 63 6.97 -10.65 -3.17
N PRO A 64 7.45 -9.71 -4.00
CA PRO A 64 8.86 -9.66 -4.40
C PRO A 64 9.80 -9.36 -3.23
N LEU A 65 9.34 -8.54 -2.28
CA LEU A 65 10.12 -8.21 -1.08
C LEU A 65 10.24 -9.42 -0.14
N TYR A 66 9.20 -10.27 -0.08
CA TYR A 66 9.23 -11.52 0.67
C TYR A 66 10.30 -12.48 0.13
N GLU A 67 10.38 -12.67 -1.19
CA GLU A 67 11.39 -13.53 -1.83
C GLU A 67 12.81 -13.06 -1.51
N LEU A 68 13.07 -11.76 -1.68
CA LEU A 68 14.37 -11.15 -1.42
C LEU A 68 14.77 -11.30 0.06
N LEU A 69 13.83 -11.09 0.98
CA LEU A 69 14.08 -11.26 2.41
C LEU A 69 14.47 -12.70 2.76
N CYS A 70 13.76 -13.67 2.20
CA CYS A 70 14.07 -15.08 2.40
C CYS A 70 15.46 -15.44 1.87
N GLU A 71 15.86 -14.88 0.73
CA GLU A 71 17.21 -15.05 0.18
C GLU A 71 18.29 -14.43 1.06
N GLU A 72 18.09 -13.19 1.52
CA GLU A 72 19.06 -12.45 2.36
C GLU A 72 19.36 -13.13 3.70
N ILE A 73 18.33 -13.73 4.31
CA ILE A 73 18.43 -14.31 5.66
C ILE A 73 18.61 -15.85 5.59
N GLY A 74 18.45 -16.43 4.40
CA GLY A 74 18.49 -17.89 4.21
C GLY A 74 17.27 -18.61 4.79
N LEU A 75 16.11 -17.97 4.78
CA LEU A 75 14.84 -18.57 5.21
C LEU A 75 14.19 -19.32 4.06
N THR A 76 13.52 -20.43 4.36
CA THR A 76 12.71 -21.15 3.38
C THR A 76 11.52 -20.31 2.94
N VAL A 77 11.38 -20.10 1.63
CA VAL A 77 10.23 -19.40 1.04
C VAL A 77 8.98 -20.28 1.15
N ASP A 78 7.92 -19.75 1.77
CA ASP A 78 6.60 -20.37 1.70
C ASP A 78 5.96 -20.09 0.33
N GLN A 79 5.99 -21.11 -0.54
CA GLN A 79 5.46 -21.02 -1.90
C GLN A 79 3.95 -20.82 -1.94
N SER A 80 3.21 -21.30 -0.93
CA SER A 80 1.75 -21.13 -0.88
C SER A 80 1.40 -19.68 -0.58
N LEU A 81 2.06 -19.11 0.42
CA LEU A 81 1.89 -17.70 0.79
C LEU A 81 2.31 -16.77 -0.36
N LEU A 82 3.44 -17.07 -0.99
CA LEU A 82 3.95 -16.32 -2.14
C LEU A 82 2.95 -16.30 -3.31
N ALA A 83 2.36 -17.45 -3.62
CA ALA A 83 1.37 -17.56 -4.69
C ALA A 83 0.11 -16.73 -4.38
N GLU A 84 -0.38 -16.79 -3.14
CA GLU A 84 -1.53 -16.00 -2.68
C GLU A 84 -1.27 -14.49 -2.83
N MET A 85 -0.12 -14.01 -2.37
CA MET A 85 0.25 -12.59 -2.48
C MET A 85 0.39 -12.16 -3.95
N LYS A 86 0.99 -13.00 -4.81
CA LYS A 86 1.11 -12.73 -6.25
C LYS A 86 -0.26 -12.66 -6.93
N GLU A 87 -1.20 -13.51 -6.55
CA GLU A 87 -2.56 -13.51 -7.08
C GLU A 87 -3.32 -12.24 -6.69
N LYS A 88 -3.25 -11.83 -5.41
CA LYS A 88 -3.84 -10.58 -4.93
C LYS A 88 -3.27 -9.36 -5.64
N ASN A 89 -1.95 -9.30 -5.82
CA ASN A 89 -1.29 -8.24 -6.58
C ASN A 89 -1.76 -8.20 -8.03
N ALA A 90 -1.83 -9.35 -8.71
CA ALA A 90 -2.30 -9.42 -10.08
C ALA A 90 -3.77 -8.97 -10.23
N LYS A 91 -4.62 -9.29 -9.25
CA LYS A 91 -6.01 -8.84 -9.21
C LYS A 91 -6.08 -7.32 -9.00
N ARG A 92 -5.37 -6.79 -8.00
CA ARG A 92 -5.35 -5.36 -7.70
C ARG A 92 -4.80 -4.52 -8.86
N LEU A 93 -3.75 -5.00 -9.53
CA LEU A 93 -3.18 -4.33 -10.70
C LEU A 93 -4.21 -4.21 -11.84
N LYS A 94 -4.99 -5.28 -12.10
CA LYS A 94 -6.07 -5.26 -13.10
C LYS A 94 -7.20 -4.31 -12.73
N GLU A 95 -7.58 -4.25 -11.45
CA GLU A 95 -8.58 -3.29 -10.96
C GLU A 95 -8.11 -1.86 -11.18
N ILE A 96 -6.85 -1.56 -10.86
CA ILE A 96 -6.26 -0.23 -11.10
C ILE A 96 -6.20 0.07 -12.61
N ASP A 97 -5.82 -0.89 -13.45
CA ASP A 97 -5.80 -0.68 -14.91
C ASP A 97 -7.20 -0.41 -15.47
N ALA A 98 -8.23 -1.08 -14.97
CA ALA A 98 -9.61 -0.80 -15.33
C ALA A 98 -10.09 0.57 -14.83
N GLU A 99 -9.69 0.97 -13.61
CA GLU A 99 -9.98 2.30 -13.04
C GLU A 99 -9.29 3.42 -13.83
N ILE A 100 -8.08 3.17 -14.34
CA ILE A 100 -7.35 4.08 -15.25
C ILE A 100 -8.08 4.18 -16.59
N GLU A 101 -8.42 3.05 -17.22
CA GLU A 101 -9.10 3.03 -18.53
C GLU A 101 -10.46 3.74 -18.47
N ASP A 102 -11.22 3.56 -17.38
CA ASP A 102 -12.47 4.27 -17.15
C ASP A 102 -12.25 5.78 -16.96
N ALA A 103 -11.27 6.16 -16.13
CA ALA A 103 -10.93 7.57 -15.90
C ALA A 103 -10.47 8.28 -17.18
N GLU A 104 -9.71 7.60 -18.05
CA GLU A 104 -9.28 8.12 -19.34
C GLU A 104 -10.44 8.33 -20.31
N LYS A 105 -11.42 7.42 -20.33
CA LYS A 105 -12.58 7.51 -21.24
C LYS A 105 -13.66 8.48 -20.76
N ASN A 106 -13.89 8.58 -19.45
CA ASN A 106 -15.07 9.27 -18.90
C ASN A 106 -14.76 10.61 -18.20
N LEU A 107 -13.57 10.80 -17.62
CA LEU A 107 -13.31 11.92 -16.68
C LEU A 107 -12.23 12.91 -17.15
N GLY A 108 -11.51 12.62 -18.23
CA GLY A 108 -10.39 13.46 -18.68
C GLY A 108 -9.20 13.47 -17.71
N GLY A 109 -8.16 14.24 -18.02
CA GLY A 109 -6.82 14.10 -17.44
C GLY A 109 -6.63 14.29 -15.92
N THR A 110 -7.64 14.78 -15.19
CA THR A 110 -7.56 14.90 -13.72
C THR A 110 -7.90 13.60 -12.99
N GLY A 111 -8.74 12.73 -13.56
CA GLY A 111 -9.04 11.42 -12.99
C GLY A 111 -7.88 10.42 -13.16
N SER A 112 -7.19 10.47 -14.30
CA SER A 112 -6.08 9.57 -14.59
C SER A 112 -4.90 9.74 -13.64
N SER A 113 -4.59 10.98 -13.23
CA SER A 113 -3.48 11.25 -12.30
C SER A 113 -3.65 10.57 -10.95
N SER A 114 -4.87 10.50 -10.41
CA SER A 114 -5.12 9.88 -9.10
C SER A 114 -4.94 8.36 -9.15
N SER A 115 -5.51 7.71 -10.16
CA SER A 115 -5.36 6.26 -10.37
C SER A 115 -3.91 5.85 -10.67
N LEU A 116 -3.14 6.72 -11.34
CA LEU A 116 -1.70 6.53 -11.55
C LEU A 116 -0.90 6.52 -10.22
N VAL A 117 -1.24 7.39 -9.25
CA VAL A 117 -0.55 7.38 -7.94
C VAL A 117 -0.85 6.10 -7.18
N LYS A 118 -2.04 5.51 -7.31
CA LYS A 118 -2.38 4.22 -6.67
C LYS A 118 -1.60 3.02 -7.23
N LYS A 119 -0.95 3.17 -8.40
CA LYS A 119 -0.14 2.12 -9.03
C LYS A 119 1.30 2.09 -8.48
N VAL A 120 1.77 3.20 -7.89
CA VAL A 120 3.13 3.41 -7.38
C VAL A 120 3.19 3.02 -5.90
#